data_AF-B0SVD8-F1
#
_entry.id   AF-B0SVD8-F1
#
_cell.length_a   1.000
_cell.length_b   1.000
_cell.length_c   1.000
_cell.angle_alpha   90.00
_cell.angle_beta   90.00
_cell.angle_gamma   90.00
#
_symmetry.space_group_name_H-M   'P 1'
#
loop_
_entity.id
_entity.type
_entity.pdbx_description
1 polymer ?
#
loop_
_entity_poly.entity_id
_entity_poly.type
_entity_poly.pdbx_seq_one_letter_code
_entity_poly.pdbx_strand_id
1 'polypeptide(L)'
;MRDPADSLYLSRMLEAIGRIRLYTRGMDQAGFLADARTCDAVAMNLLAIGENASKISSEVRALAPEADWRDAINLRHRIAHGYDDLSFSILWSIVVVELDPLAVAVERIVAAGA
;
A
#
# COMPACT_ATOMS: atom_id res chain seq x y z
N MET A 1 14.91 14.07 15.68
CA MET A 1 14.34 12.81 16.21
C MET A 1 13.02 12.63 15.50
N ARG A 2 12.84 11.56 14.70
CA ARG A 2 11.60 11.32 13.96
C ARG A 2 10.45 11.15 14.98
N ASP A 3 9.27 11.70 14.68
CA ASP A 3 8.10 11.55 15.55
C ASP A 3 7.82 10.04 15.73
N PRO A 4 7.72 9.51 16.97
CA PRO A 4 7.33 8.12 17.22
C PRO A 4 6.06 7.69 16.47
N ALA A 5 5.14 8.63 16.20
CA ALA A 5 3.95 8.38 15.40
C ALA A 5 4.27 8.05 13.94
N ASP A 6 5.20 8.77 13.29
CA ASP A 6 5.59 8.50 11.90
C ASP A 6 6.20 7.10 11.75
N SER A 7 7.07 6.70 12.68
CA SER A 7 7.67 5.37 12.69
C SER A 7 6.62 4.26 12.82
N LEU A 8 5.58 4.48 13.64
CA LEU A 8 4.46 3.55 13.77
C LEU A 8 3.67 3.43 12.45
N TYR A 9 3.39 4.54 11.78
CA TYR A 9 2.65 4.53 10.51
C TYR A 9 3.43 3.85 9.38
N LEU A 10 4.74 4.10 9.28
CA LEU A 10 5.64 3.43 8.33
C LEU A 10 5.66 1.90 8.57
N SER A 11 5.79 1.47 9.83
CA SER A 11 5.76 0.04 10.19
C SER A 11 4.44 -0.62 9.78
N ARG A 12 3.31 0.05 10.03
CA ARG A 12 1.98 -0.44 9.66
C ARG A 12 1.80 -0.54 8.14
N MET A 13 2.37 0.39 7.38
CA MET A 13 2.39 0.28 5.92
C MET A 13 3.16 -0.97 5.46
N LEU A 14 4.36 -1.22 6.02
CA LEU A 14 5.15 -2.40 5.68
C LEU A 14 4.45 -3.71 6.05
N GLU A 15 3.77 -3.77 7.20
CA GLU A 15 2.96 -4.92 7.60
C GLU A 15 1.81 -5.18 6.62
N ALA A 16 1.10 -4.14 6.19
CA ALA A 16 0.00 -4.25 5.23
C ALA A 16 0.51 -4.71 3.85
N ILE A 17 1.63 -4.15 3.39
CA ILE A 17 2.32 -4.58 2.15
C ILE A 17 2.72 -6.06 2.25
N GLY A 18 3.31 -6.47 3.37
CA GLY A 18 3.71 -7.86 3.61
C GLY A 18 2.53 -8.83 3.55
N ARG A 19 1.38 -8.45 4.11
CA ARG A 19 0.13 -9.24 4.01
C ARG A 19 -0.37 -9.36 2.58
N ILE A 20 -0.39 -8.27 1.82
CA ILE A 20 -0.79 -8.29 0.41
C ILE A 20 0.08 -9.29 -0.37
N ARG A 21 1.41 -9.17 -0.25
CA ARG A 21 2.36 -10.08 -0.92
C ARG A 21 2.15 -11.54 -0.51
N LEU A 22 1.81 -11.79 0.75
CA LEU A 22 1.51 -13.14 1.24
C LEU A 22 0.25 -13.70 0.58
N TYR A 23 -0.82 -12.91 0.50
CA TYR A 23 -2.11 -13.36 -0.02
C TYR A 23 -2.08 -13.58 -1.54
N THR A 24 -1.32 -12.76 -2.26
CA THR A 24 -1.22 -12.84 -3.73
C THR A 24 -0.07 -13.73 -4.22
N ARG A 25 0.63 -14.41 -3.30
CA ARG A 25 1.81 -15.22 -3.64
C ARG A 25 1.44 -16.35 -4.60
N GLY A 26 2.02 -16.32 -5.80
CA GLY A 26 1.82 -17.34 -6.83
C GLY A 26 0.47 -17.24 -7.55
N MET A 27 -0.30 -16.17 -7.32
CA MET A 27 -1.49 -15.87 -8.09
C MET A 27 -1.11 -15.14 -9.38
N ASP A 28 -1.85 -15.42 -10.44
CA ASP A 28 -1.98 -14.52 -11.58
C ASP A 28 -3.26 -13.68 -11.44
N GLN A 29 -3.51 -12.79 -12.40
CA GLN A 29 -4.69 -11.94 -12.37
C GLN A 29 -5.99 -12.75 -12.36
N ALA A 30 -6.07 -13.84 -13.14
CA ALA A 30 -7.28 -14.64 -13.22
C ALA A 30 -7.58 -15.36 -11.90
N GLY A 31 -6.54 -15.93 -11.26
CA GLY A 31 -6.65 -16.56 -9.95
C GLY A 31 -7.02 -15.57 -8.85
N PHE A 32 -6.46 -14.35 -8.89
CA PHE A 32 -6.84 -13.28 -7.98
C PHE A 32 -8.32 -12.88 -8.14
N LEU A 33 -8.77 -12.61 -9.37
CA LEU A 33 -10.16 -12.21 -9.65
C LEU A 33 -11.18 -13.31 -9.33
N ALA A 34 -10.76 -14.58 -9.36
CA ALA A 34 -11.61 -15.72 -9.01
C ALA A 34 -11.73 -15.95 -7.48
N ASP A 35 -10.88 -15.32 -6.66
CA ASP A 35 -10.88 -15.45 -5.20
C ASP A 35 -11.33 -14.15 -4.53
N ALA A 36 -12.65 -13.99 -4.39
CA ALA A 36 -13.26 -12.82 -3.76
C ALA A 36 -12.73 -12.53 -2.35
N ARG A 37 -12.39 -13.57 -1.57
CA ARG A 37 -11.81 -13.40 -0.23
C ARG A 37 -10.44 -12.72 -0.30
N THR A 38 -9.62 -13.11 -1.28
CA THR A 38 -8.31 -12.48 -1.48
C THR A 38 -8.45 -11.06 -2.03
N CYS A 39 -9.39 -10.80 -2.94
CA CYS A 39 -9.73 -9.45 -3.38
C CYS A 39 -10.09 -8.53 -2.21
N ASP A 40 -11.03 -8.95 -1.35
CA ASP A 40 -11.46 -8.17 -0.19
C ASP A 40 -10.30 -7.95 0.80
N ALA A 41 -9.51 -8.99 1.06
CA ALA A 41 -8.35 -8.89 1.95
C ALA A 41 -7.31 -7.90 1.41
N VAL A 42 -7.02 -7.92 0.11
CA VAL A 42 -6.10 -6.97 -0.54
C VAL A 42 -6.66 -5.55 -0.49
N ALA A 43 -7.94 -5.36 -0.81
CA ALA A 43 -8.61 -4.06 -0.73
C ALA A 43 -8.46 -3.45 0.67
N MET A 44 -8.73 -4.23 1.73
CA MET A 44 -8.60 -3.77 3.12
C MET A 44 -7.17 -3.36 3.49
N ASN A 45 -6.15 -4.06 2.99
CA ASN A 45 -4.76 -3.70 3.26
C ASN A 45 -4.33 -2.46 2.46
N LEU A 46 -4.80 -2.30 1.22
CA LEU A 46 -4.55 -1.07 0.43
C LEU A 46 -5.22 0.16 1.07
N LEU A 47 -6.43 0.01 1.62
CA LEU A 47 -7.08 1.05 2.43
C LEU A 47 -6.23 1.42 3.64
N ALA A 48 -5.71 0.42 4.36
CA ALA A 48 -4.83 0.65 5.50
C ALA A 48 -3.53 1.36 5.10
N ILE A 49 -2.94 1.03 3.95
CA ILE A 49 -1.75 1.72 3.42
C ILE A 49 -2.06 3.19 3.21
N GLY A 50 -3.14 3.54 2.49
CA GLY A 50 -3.49 4.94 2.23
C GLY A 50 -3.81 5.73 3.50
N GLU A 51 -4.49 5.12 4.47
CA GLU A 51 -4.78 5.73 5.76
C GLU A 51 -3.49 6.06 6.53
N ASN A 52 -2.55 5.12 6.62
CA ASN A 52 -1.28 5.36 7.30
C ASN A 52 -0.41 6.36 6.53
N ALA A 53 -0.37 6.30 5.20
CA ALA A 53 0.35 7.26 4.36
C ALA A 53 -0.15 8.70 4.59
N SER A 54 -1.44 8.89 4.80
CA SER A 54 -2.04 10.22 5.06
C SER A 54 -1.63 10.83 6.41
N LYS A 55 -1.21 9.98 7.36
CA LYS A 55 -0.82 10.38 8.71
C LYS A 55 0.67 10.66 8.86
N ILE A 56 1.48 10.29 7.86
CA ILE A 56 2.91 10.56 7.87
C ILE A 56 3.16 12.04 7.60
N SER A 57 4.00 12.67 8.43
CA SER A 57 4.41 14.06 8.28
C SER A 57 4.99 14.35 6.88
N SER A 58 4.84 15.59 6.42
CA SER A 58 5.44 16.05 5.15
C SER A 58 6.96 15.89 5.14
N GLU A 59 7.58 16.13 6.29
CA GLU A 59 9.01 16.08 6.55
C GLU A 59 9.55 14.67 6.35
N VAL A 60 8.82 13.65 6.83
CA VAL A 60 9.21 12.25 6.63
C VAL A 60 8.96 11.79 5.20
N ARG A 61 7.86 12.21 4.57
CA ARG A 61 7.59 11.91 3.15
C ARG A 61 8.65 12.51 2.22
N ALA A 62 9.16 13.69 2.55
CA ALA A 62 10.23 14.35 1.81
C ALA A 62 11.56 13.58 1.80
N LEU A 63 11.73 12.57 2.67
CA LEU A 63 12.91 11.70 2.67
C LEU A 63 12.90 10.64 1.56
N ALA A 64 11.76 10.40 0.92
CA ALA A 64 11.64 9.58 -0.28
C ALA A 64 10.81 10.34 -1.35
N PRO A 65 11.39 11.36 -1.99
CA PRO A 65 10.68 12.17 -3.00
C PRO A 65 10.37 11.39 -4.29
N GLU A 66 11.01 10.25 -4.52
CA GLU A 66 10.74 9.35 -5.64
C GLU A 66 9.42 8.58 -5.51
N ALA A 67 8.85 8.49 -4.29
CA ALA A 67 7.59 7.80 -4.06
C ALA A 67 6.39 8.71 -4.33
N ASP A 68 5.39 8.19 -5.03
CA ASP A 68 4.13 8.90 -5.22
C ASP A 68 3.24 8.79 -3.97
N TRP A 69 3.57 9.60 -2.97
CA TRP A 69 2.80 9.72 -1.72
C TRP A 69 1.36 10.14 -1.97
N ARG A 70 1.11 10.94 -3.02
CA ARG A 70 -0.23 11.41 -3.33
C ARG A 70 -1.09 10.25 -3.79
N ASP A 71 -0.55 9.39 -4.65
CA ASP A 71 -1.26 8.20 -5.12
C ASP A 71 -1.47 7.18 -3.99
N ALA A 72 -0.45 6.93 -3.16
CA ALA A 72 -0.58 6.10 -1.96
C ALA A 72 -1.70 6.57 -1.03
N ILE A 73 -1.79 7.88 -0.76
CA ILE A 73 -2.88 8.47 0.05
C ILE A 73 -4.25 8.30 -0.63
N ASN A 74 -4.30 8.38 -1.96
CA ASN A 74 -5.54 8.29 -2.73
C ASN A 74 -6.04 6.85 -2.96
N LEU A 75 -5.33 5.82 -2.49
CA LEU A 75 -5.78 4.42 -2.57
C LEU A 75 -7.22 4.24 -2.06
N ARG A 76 -7.60 4.93 -0.98
CA ARG A 76 -8.98 4.89 -0.45
C ARG A 76 -10.04 5.35 -1.45
N HIS A 77 -9.73 6.38 -2.24
CA HIS A 77 -10.63 6.88 -3.26
C HIS A 77 -10.69 5.94 -4.45
N ARG A 78 -9.55 5.39 -4.87
CA ARG A 78 -9.46 4.41 -5.96
C ARG A 78 -10.25 3.13 -5.66
N ILE A 79 -10.21 2.65 -4.42
CA ILE A 79 -10.94 1.46 -3.96
C ILE A 79 -12.45 1.75 -3.83
N ALA A 80 -12.83 2.88 -3.24
CA ALA A 80 -14.24 3.22 -3.02
C ALA A 80 -15.03 3.43 -4.32
N HIS A 81 -14.38 3.95 -5.37
CA HIS A 81 -15.00 4.12 -6.69
C HIS A 81 -14.96 2.86 -7.56
N GLY A 82 -14.44 1.76 -7.01
CA GLY A 82 -13.95 0.64 -7.77
C GLY A 82 -14.26 -0.72 -7.15
N TYR A 83 -15.47 -0.89 -6.62
CA TYR A 83 -15.86 -2.13 -5.96
C TYR A 83 -16.61 -3.12 -6.88
N ASP A 84 -16.71 -2.83 -8.18
CA ASP A 84 -17.24 -3.76 -9.18
C ASP A 84 -16.16 -4.69 -9.75
N ASP A 85 -16.55 -5.77 -10.42
CA ASP A 85 -15.62 -6.77 -11.01
C ASP A 85 -14.58 -6.14 -11.94
N LEU A 86 -14.97 -5.08 -12.68
CA LEU A 86 -14.06 -4.36 -13.58
C LEU A 86 -12.94 -3.66 -12.80
N SER A 87 -13.16 -3.34 -11.53
CA SER A 87 -12.21 -2.59 -10.72
C SER A 87 -11.35 -3.44 -9.77
N PHE A 88 -11.70 -4.70 -9.50
CA PHE A 88 -10.71 -5.62 -8.92
C PHE A 88 -9.49 -5.83 -9.83
N SER A 89 -9.65 -5.61 -11.13
CA SER A 89 -8.50 -5.54 -12.05
C SER A 89 -7.53 -4.39 -11.73
N ILE A 90 -8.04 -3.27 -11.22
CA ILE A 90 -7.24 -2.11 -10.76
C ILE A 90 -6.50 -2.49 -9.49
N LEU A 91 -7.13 -3.21 -8.55
CA LEU A 91 -6.42 -3.70 -7.35
C LEU A 91 -5.23 -4.57 -7.74
N TRP A 92 -5.42 -5.48 -8.70
CA TRP A 92 -4.31 -6.29 -9.21
C TRP A 92 -3.20 -5.45 -9.81
N SER A 93 -3.54 -4.42 -10.60
CA SER A 93 -2.55 -3.48 -11.16
C SER A 93 -1.76 -2.76 -10.06
N ILE A 94 -2.41 -2.32 -8.98
CA ILE A 94 -1.74 -1.69 -7.84
C ILE A 94 -0.78 -2.68 -7.18
N VAL A 95 -1.22 -3.92 -6.96
CA VAL A 95 -0.39 -4.99 -6.36
C VAL A 95 0.88 -5.23 -7.16
N VAL A 96 0.79 -5.31 -8.49
CA VAL A 96 1.93 -5.70 -9.34
C VAL A 96 2.81 -4.53 -9.78
N VAL A 97 2.29 -3.30 -9.83
CA VAL A 97 3.03 -2.13 -10.36
C VAL A 97 3.46 -1.17 -9.26
N GLU A 98 2.58 -0.87 -8.31
CA GLU A 98 2.74 0.28 -7.41
C GLU A 98 3.24 -0.12 -6.02
N LEU A 99 2.94 -1.35 -5.58
CA LEU A 99 3.23 -1.81 -4.23
C LEU A 99 4.73 -1.92 -3.94
N ASP A 100 5.50 -2.44 -4.89
CA ASP A 100 6.94 -2.66 -4.73
C ASP A 100 7.75 -1.36 -4.64
N PRO A 101 7.57 -0.36 -5.55
CA PRO A 101 8.20 0.94 -5.40
C PRO A 101 7.87 1.63 -4.07
N LEU A 102 6.61 1.56 -3.63
CA LEU A 102 6.19 2.13 -2.35
C LEU A 102 6.88 1.43 -1.16
N ALA A 103 6.98 0.11 -1.18
CA ALA A 103 7.66 -0.66 -0.14
C ALA A 103 9.12 -0.24 0.01
N VAL A 104 9.85 -0.16 -1.12
CA VAL A 104 11.26 0.25 -1.13
C VAL A 104 11.44 1.65 -0.54
N ALA A 105 10.57 2.60 -0.91
CA ALA A 105 10.64 3.95 -0.36
C ALA A 105 10.42 3.97 1.16
N VAL A 106 9.42 3.25 1.66
CA VAL A 106 9.12 3.16 3.10
C VAL A 106 10.26 2.47 3.85
N GLU A 107 10.83 1.38 3.31
CA GLU A 107 11.98 0.68 3.89
C GLU A 107 13.21 1.58 3.98
N ARG A 108 13.51 2.37 2.94
CA ARG A 108 14.60 3.35 2.96
C ARG A 108 14.41 4.41 4.04
N ILE A 109 13.19 4.92 4.18
CA ILE A 109 12.85 5.89 5.21
C ILE A 109 13.09 5.27 6.59
N VAL A 110 12.61 4.05 6.84
CA VAL A 110 12.80 3.34 8.12
C VAL A 110 14.29 3.13 8.41
N ALA A 111 15.06 2.64 7.43
CA ALA A 111 16.50 2.40 7.59
C ALA A 111 17.32 3.68 7.84
N ALA A 112 16.94 4.81 7.22
CA ALA A 112 17.61 6.10 7.42
C ALA A 112 17.33 6.74 8.80
N GLY A 113 16.37 6.20 9.56
CA GLY A 113 16.00 6.67 10.89
C GLY A 113 16.36 5.70 12.03
N ALA A 114 17.03 4.58 11.72
CA ALA A 114 17.53 3.61 12.68
C ALA A 114 18.93 3.95 13.19
#